data_AF-Q59TT6-F1
#
_entry.id   AF-Q59TT6-F1
#
_cell.length_a   1.000
_cell.length_b   1.000
_cell.length_c   1.000
_cell.angle_alpha   90.00
_cell.angle_beta   90.00
_cell.angle_gamma   90.00
#
_symmetry.space_group_name_H-M   'P 1'
#
loop_
_entity.id
_entity.type
_entity.pdbx_description
1 polymer ?
#
loop_
_entity_poly.entity_id
_entity_poly.type
_entity_poly.pdbx_seq_one_letter_code
_entity_poly.pdbx_strand_id
1 'polypeptide(L)'
;MSLVHVTWGGVWFSVPFFLVFCFDFSVYVDSSKSTPTTHNCKMSLRYKLSPYNIALLLYPTVYIGSIPLTLLLKQYNQYIGQIFFVRFLEQYLVSNNGYLWFTTLYWLVVVFTAYLPNRNRDFLIFYTKIYLINTIWIVVLLEWFFGSPIFERISVIAGATCSIRGIYREYACKQSGGVWTDPFDSSSHYTYLISSSLLIWHLFLNHVTWISGYFPKHVIDLENSTHYAAPNSITVNDVKMDSNRIFRTIIEVIAVFILIMWFISYTITSVFFHTIPEKFVGLLCGLFVPIVLKYIK
;
A
#
# COMPACT_ATOMS: atom_id res chain seq x y z
N MET A 1 -2.27 54.44 21.81
CA MET A 1 -2.46 53.01 22.19
C MET A 1 -3.27 52.34 21.08
N SER A 2 -2.89 51.11 20.73
CA SER A 2 -3.43 50.27 19.64
C SER A 2 -2.85 50.53 18.25
N LEU A 3 -1.63 50.02 18.09
CA LEU A 3 -1.09 49.49 16.84
C LEU A 3 -1.88 48.23 16.45
N VAL A 4 -2.50 48.21 15.28
CA VAL A 4 -2.89 46.98 14.56
C VAL A 4 -2.40 47.15 13.13
N HIS A 5 -1.14 46.79 12.90
CA HIS A 5 -0.59 46.62 11.56
C HIS A 5 -0.56 45.11 11.28
N VAL A 6 -1.56 44.64 10.54
CA VAL A 6 -1.59 43.29 9.97
C VAL A 6 -0.61 43.29 8.81
N THR A 7 0.57 42.72 9.00
CA THR A 7 1.52 42.48 7.91
C THR A 7 1.44 41.01 7.52
N TRP A 8 1.01 40.79 6.28
CA TRP A 8 1.01 39.50 5.60
C TRP A 8 2.45 39.08 5.35
N GLY A 9 3.01 38.24 6.23
CA GLY A 9 4.29 37.58 6.03
C GLY A 9 4.15 36.42 5.06
N GLY A 10 4.43 36.68 3.78
CA GLY A 10 4.53 35.65 2.77
C GLY A 10 5.67 34.69 3.07
N VAL A 11 5.34 33.41 3.24
CA VAL A 11 6.29 32.32 3.04
C VAL A 11 5.89 31.63 1.75
N TRP A 12 6.48 32.10 0.66
CA TRP A 12 6.49 31.39 -0.62
C TRP A 12 7.37 30.15 -0.45
N PHE A 13 6.75 29.02 -0.13
CA PHE A 13 7.31 27.74 -0.54
C PHE A 13 7.11 27.62 -2.05
N SER A 14 8.05 28.20 -2.79
CA SER A 14 8.33 27.81 -4.16
C SER A 14 8.80 26.36 -4.12
N VAL A 15 7.87 25.41 -4.08
CA VAL A 15 8.16 24.01 -4.40
C VAL A 15 8.47 24.02 -5.90
N PRO A 16 9.74 23.84 -6.31
CA PRO A 16 10.03 23.78 -7.73
C PRO A 16 9.45 22.48 -8.27
N PHE A 17 8.82 22.61 -9.44
CA PHE A 17 8.56 21.53 -10.37
C PHE A 17 7.55 20.46 -9.93
N PHE A 18 6.34 20.55 -10.50
CA PHE A 18 5.84 19.55 -11.44
C PHE A 18 6.47 18.14 -11.31
N LEU A 19 6.30 17.48 -10.16
CA LEU A 19 5.91 16.08 -10.17
C LEU A 19 4.41 16.06 -10.44
N VAL A 20 4.04 16.53 -11.65
CA VAL A 20 2.94 15.88 -12.34
C VAL A 20 3.47 14.47 -12.50
N PHE A 21 3.07 13.59 -11.59
CA PHE A 21 3.03 12.17 -11.87
C PHE A 21 2.16 12.05 -13.12
N CYS A 22 2.77 12.19 -14.28
CA CYS A 22 2.28 11.60 -15.50
C CYS A 22 2.22 10.13 -15.15
N PHE A 23 1.04 9.69 -14.70
CA PHE A 23 0.70 8.29 -14.73
C PHE A 23 0.81 7.90 -16.21
N ASP A 24 1.99 7.45 -16.63
CA ASP A 24 2.18 6.78 -17.90
C ASP A 24 1.42 5.46 -17.78
N PHE A 25 0.13 5.52 -18.05
CA PHE A 25 -0.72 4.35 -18.21
C PHE A 25 -0.31 3.68 -19.53
N SER A 26 0.68 2.80 -19.49
CA SER A 26 1.02 2.01 -20.68
C SER A 26 -0.14 1.09 -21.07
N VAL A 27 -0.57 1.30 -22.31
CA VAL A 27 -1.57 0.56 -23.07
C VAL A 27 -1.01 -0.83 -23.39
N TYR A 28 -1.71 -1.88 -22.97
CA TYR A 28 -1.47 -3.22 -23.52
C TYR A 28 -2.11 -3.27 -24.91
N VAL A 29 -1.31 -3.06 -25.96
CA VAL A 29 -1.71 -3.32 -27.35
C VAL A 29 -1.46 -4.81 -27.59
N ASP A 30 -2.55 -5.59 -27.66
CA ASP A 30 -2.47 -6.97 -28.10
C ASP A 30 -2.17 -7.00 -29.61
N SER A 31 -0.95 -7.42 -29.98
CA SER A 31 -0.46 -7.38 -31.36
C SER A 31 -0.81 -8.63 -32.18
N SER A 32 -1.50 -9.62 -31.61
CA SER A 32 -1.86 -10.82 -32.37
C SER A 32 -3.17 -10.63 -33.15
N LYS A 33 -3.15 -9.81 -34.20
CA LYS A 33 -4.09 -9.82 -35.35
C LYS A 33 -3.65 -8.76 -36.36
N SER A 34 -2.54 -9.03 -37.07
CA SER A 34 -2.16 -8.27 -38.26
C SER A 34 -2.82 -8.87 -39.50
N THR A 35 -4.04 -8.45 -39.81
CA THR A 35 -4.56 -8.47 -41.18
C THR A 35 -4.55 -7.03 -41.71
N PRO A 36 -3.94 -6.76 -42.87
CA PRO A 36 -3.80 -5.41 -43.38
C PRO A 36 -5.07 -5.02 -44.13
N THR A 37 -5.95 -4.24 -43.51
CA THR A 37 -6.92 -3.43 -44.25
C THR A 37 -6.77 -1.97 -43.85
N THR A 38 -6.40 -1.17 -44.85
CA THR A 38 -6.34 0.28 -44.83
C THR A 38 -7.73 0.85 -44.59
N HIS A 39 -8.02 1.42 -43.42
CA HIS A 39 -8.92 2.57 -43.22
C HIS A 39 -8.90 3.02 -41.74
N ASN A 40 -8.43 4.25 -41.52
CA ASN A 40 -8.64 5.10 -40.33
C ASN A 40 -8.51 4.44 -38.94
N CYS A 41 -7.25 4.41 -38.48
CA CYS A 41 -6.88 4.10 -37.09
C CYS A 41 -7.48 5.16 -36.13
N LYS A 42 -8.72 4.94 -35.69
CA LYS A 42 -9.24 5.62 -34.51
C LYS A 42 -8.62 4.91 -33.30
N MET A 43 -7.47 5.42 -32.85
CA MET A 43 -6.76 4.97 -31.66
C MET A 43 -7.62 5.32 -30.43
N SER A 44 -8.67 4.54 -30.20
CA SER A 44 -9.42 4.59 -28.94
C SER A 44 -8.48 4.04 -27.88
N LEU A 45 -7.88 4.94 -27.12
CA LEU A 45 -7.10 4.61 -25.93
C LEU A 45 -8.05 3.99 -24.91
N ARG A 46 -8.28 2.68 -25.00
CA ARG A 46 -9.08 1.94 -24.01
C ARG A 46 -8.21 1.77 -22.77
N TYR A 47 -8.31 2.72 -21.84
CA TYR A 47 -7.84 2.55 -20.47
C TYR A 47 -8.59 1.38 -19.84
N LYS A 48 -8.02 0.16 -19.87
CA LYS A 48 -8.51 -0.95 -19.06
C LYS A 48 -8.07 -0.67 -17.62
N LEU A 49 -8.96 -0.09 -16.82
CA LEU A 49 -8.77 0.07 -15.39
C LEU A 49 -8.71 -1.33 -14.76
N SER A 50 -7.50 -1.83 -14.49
CA SER A 50 -7.37 -3.11 -13.80
C SER A 50 -7.87 -2.99 -12.36
N PRO A 51 -8.37 -4.08 -11.75
CA PRO A 51 -8.74 -4.08 -10.33
C PRO A 51 -7.61 -3.56 -9.43
N TYR A 52 -6.35 -3.84 -9.78
CA TYR A 52 -5.20 -3.33 -9.05
C TYR A 52 -5.04 -1.81 -9.16
N ASN A 53 -5.31 -1.22 -10.33
CA ASN A 53 -5.30 0.24 -10.48
C ASN A 53 -6.40 0.90 -9.62
N ILE A 54 -7.56 0.25 -9.43
CA ILE A 54 -8.59 0.71 -8.49
C ILE A 54 -8.06 0.71 -7.06
N ALA A 55 -7.45 -0.40 -6.64
CA ALA A 55 -6.83 -0.51 -5.32
C ALA A 55 -5.73 0.55 -5.11
N LEU A 56 -4.92 0.83 -6.13
CA LEU A 56 -3.88 1.87 -6.10
C LEU A 56 -4.46 3.27 -5.91
N LEU A 57 -5.57 3.60 -6.59
CA LEU A 57 -6.23 4.90 -6.50
C LEU A 57 -6.99 5.09 -5.18
N LEU A 58 -7.44 4.00 -4.55
CA LEU A 58 -8.21 4.04 -3.32
C LEU A 58 -7.50 4.82 -2.20
N TYR A 59 -6.18 4.62 -2.02
CA TYR A 59 -5.43 5.27 -0.94
C TYR A 59 -5.28 6.79 -1.12
N PRO A 60 -4.84 7.32 -2.28
CA PRO A 60 -4.89 8.76 -2.56
C PRO A 60 -6.29 9.35 -2.45
N THR A 61 -7.32 8.65 -2.93
CA THR A 61 -8.71 9.14 -2.83
C THR A 61 -9.15 9.30 -1.39
N VAL A 62 -8.87 8.32 -0.52
CA VAL A 62 -9.16 8.42 0.92
C VAL A 62 -8.34 9.51 1.58
N TYR A 63 -7.07 9.70 1.20
CA TYR A 63 -6.25 10.79 1.70
C TYR A 63 -6.83 12.16 1.34
N ILE A 64 -7.22 12.39 0.09
CA ILE A 64 -7.83 13.66 -0.33
C ILE A 64 -9.20 13.85 0.36
N GLY A 65 -10.01 12.80 0.39
CA GLY A 65 -11.35 12.83 1.01
C GLY A 65 -11.31 13.02 2.53
N SER A 66 -10.22 12.65 3.20
CA SER A 66 -10.07 12.84 4.65
C SER A 66 -9.55 14.22 5.04
N ILE A 67 -9.11 15.06 4.11
CA ILE A 67 -8.58 16.41 4.43
C ILE A 67 -9.62 17.25 5.19
N PRO A 68 -10.88 17.41 4.73
CA PRO A 68 -11.89 18.17 5.47
C PRO A 68 -12.16 17.58 6.86
N LEU A 69 -12.20 16.24 6.96
CA LEU A 69 -12.43 15.54 8.23
C LEU A 69 -11.25 15.74 9.19
N THR A 70 -10.01 15.72 8.68
CA THR A 70 -8.80 15.96 9.48
C THR A 70 -8.82 17.34 10.11
N LEU A 71 -9.18 18.36 9.34
CA LEU A 71 -9.24 19.74 9.84
C LEU A 71 -10.24 19.91 10.99
N LEU A 72 -11.32 19.13 11.00
CA LEU A 72 -12.36 19.19 12.04
C LEU A 72 -12.08 18.26 13.23
N LEU A 73 -11.57 17.06 12.97
CA LEU A 73 -11.56 15.95 13.92
C LEU A 73 -10.19 15.65 14.54
N LYS A 74 -9.09 16.20 14.01
CA LYS A 74 -7.72 15.98 14.53
C LYS A 74 -7.57 16.33 16.02
N GLN A 75 -8.32 17.31 16.52
CA GLN A 75 -8.31 17.70 17.94
C GLN A 75 -8.74 16.57 18.90
N TYR A 76 -9.43 15.54 18.40
CA TYR A 76 -9.89 14.40 19.18
C TYR A 76 -8.93 13.19 19.11
N ASN A 77 -7.73 13.35 18.55
CA ASN A 77 -6.78 12.25 18.37
C ASN A 77 -6.46 11.49 19.67
N GLN A 78 -6.25 12.20 20.78
CA GLN A 78 -5.97 11.62 22.10
C GLN A 78 -7.13 10.76 22.60
N TYR A 79 -8.37 11.20 22.38
CA TYR A 79 -9.56 10.46 22.77
C TYR A 79 -9.76 9.21 21.91
N ILE A 80 -9.68 9.37 20.58
CA ILE A 80 -9.86 8.26 19.64
C ILE A 80 -8.78 7.18 19.82
N GLY A 81 -7.53 7.58 20.08
CA GLY A 81 -6.44 6.66 20.37
C GLY A 81 -6.65 5.80 21.62
N GLN A 82 -7.53 6.21 22.55
CA GLN A 82 -7.86 5.45 23.76
C GLN A 82 -9.01 4.46 23.57
N ILE A 83 -9.77 4.56 22.48
CA ILE A 83 -10.87 3.63 22.19
C ILE A 83 -10.31 2.21 22.05
N PHE A 84 -10.95 1.26 22.74
CA PHE A 84 -10.53 -0.14 22.78
C PHE A 84 -10.19 -0.71 21.40
N PHE A 85 -11.07 -0.51 20.42
CA PHE A 85 -10.87 -1.03 19.07
C PHE A 85 -9.64 -0.42 18.37
N VAL A 86 -9.42 0.89 18.52
CA VAL A 86 -8.25 1.56 17.94
C VAL A 86 -6.97 1.05 18.60
N ARG A 87 -6.97 0.92 19.94
CA ARG A 87 -5.85 0.33 20.68
C ARG A 87 -5.57 -1.11 20.29
N PHE A 88 -6.61 -1.90 20.06
CA PHE A 88 -6.48 -3.28 19.59
C PHE A 88 -5.81 -3.35 18.22
N LEU A 89 -6.28 -2.54 17.26
CA LEU A 89 -5.68 -2.47 15.92
C LEU A 89 -4.21 -2.05 16.01
N GLU A 90 -3.93 -0.98 16.76
CA GLU A 90 -2.58 -0.45 16.94
C GLU A 90 -1.63 -1.49 17.54
N GLN A 91 -1.98 -2.03 18.71
CA GLN A 91 -1.12 -2.92 19.48
C GLN A 91 -0.85 -4.27 18.79
N TYR A 92 -1.86 -4.87 18.16
CA TYR A 92 -1.77 -6.25 17.65
C TYR A 92 -1.57 -6.34 16.15
N LEU A 93 -2.07 -5.37 15.39
CA LEU A 93 -2.13 -5.46 13.94
C LEU A 93 -1.12 -4.54 13.25
N VAL A 94 -0.69 -3.45 13.88
CA VAL A 94 0.17 -2.43 13.25
C VAL A 94 1.53 -2.28 13.94
N SER A 95 1.62 -1.65 15.11
CA SER A 95 2.89 -1.10 15.61
C SER A 95 3.90 -2.17 16.04
N ASN A 96 3.45 -3.23 16.72
CA ASN A 96 4.37 -4.26 17.23
C ASN A 96 4.61 -5.39 16.22
N ASN A 97 3.56 -5.80 15.51
CA ASN A 97 3.57 -7.02 14.69
C ASN A 97 3.17 -6.77 13.23
N GLY A 98 2.98 -5.52 12.81
CA GLY A 98 2.50 -5.22 11.45
C GLY A 98 3.37 -5.90 10.40
N TYR A 99 4.67 -5.62 10.42
CA TYR A 99 5.58 -6.18 9.42
C TYR A 99 5.67 -7.72 9.45
N LEU A 100 5.47 -8.33 10.63
CA LEU A 100 5.37 -9.78 10.78
C LEU A 100 4.09 -10.32 10.12
N TRP A 101 2.95 -9.66 10.34
CA TRP A 101 1.69 -10.00 9.68
C TRP A 101 1.80 -9.87 8.15
N PHE A 102 2.41 -8.78 7.66
CA PHE A 102 2.70 -8.61 6.24
C PHE A 102 3.55 -9.75 5.70
N THR A 103 4.70 -10.01 6.30
CA THR A 103 5.63 -11.04 5.83
C THR A 103 4.98 -12.41 5.83
N THR A 104 4.30 -12.77 6.92
CA THR A 104 3.62 -14.07 7.05
C THR A 104 2.52 -14.22 6.00
N LEU A 105 1.64 -13.23 5.89
CA LEU A 105 0.51 -13.28 4.95
C LEU A 105 0.98 -13.27 3.49
N TYR A 106 1.95 -12.43 3.16
CA TYR A 106 2.54 -12.34 1.82
C TYR A 106 3.11 -13.70 1.39
N TRP A 107 3.95 -14.32 2.21
CA TRP A 107 4.55 -15.61 1.88
C TRP A 107 3.56 -16.76 1.90
N LEU A 108 2.57 -16.76 2.80
CA LEU A 108 1.46 -17.74 2.74
C LEU A 108 0.74 -17.64 1.39
N VAL A 109 0.37 -16.44 0.94
CA VAL A 109 -0.30 -16.27 -0.35
C VAL A 109 0.61 -16.69 -1.51
N VAL A 110 1.89 -16.29 -1.51
CA VAL A 110 2.86 -16.65 -2.57
C VAL A 110 3.04 -18.17 -2.65
N VAL A 111 3.30 -18.83 -1.53
CA VAL A 111 3.57 -20.28 -1.48
C VAL A 111 2.35 -21.07 -1.93
N PHE A 112 1.16 -20.78 -1.39
CA PHE A 112 -0.05 -21.50 -1.77
C PHE A 112 -0.50 -21.23 -3.21
N THR A 113 -0.15 -20.05 -3.74
CA THR A 113 -0.35 -19.72 -5.15
C THR A 113 0.66 -20.42 -6.07
N ALA A 114 1.90 -20.59 -5.62
CA ALA A 114 2.96 -21.27 -6.37
C ALA A 114 2.73 -22.79 -6.45
N TYR A 115 2.07 -23.39 -5.45
CA TYR A 115 1.69 -24.81 -5.46
C TYR A 115 0.62 -25.18 -6.50
N LEU A 116 0.11 -24.23 -7.29
CA LEU A 116 -0.74 -24.55 -8.43
C LEU A 116 0.06 -25.37 -9.46
N PRO A 117 -0.50 -26.48 -9.97
CA PRO A 117 0.14 -27.25 -11.03
C PRO A 117 0.42 -26.30 -12.21
N ASN A 118 1.67 -26.30 -12.67
CA ASN A 118 2.20 -25.47 -13.78
C ASN A 118 2.74 -24.06 -13.42
N ARG A 119 2.92 -23.68 -12.13
CA ARG A 119 3.61 -22.41 -11.79
C ARG A 119 5.09 -22.60 -11.46
N ASN A 120 5.91 -21.87 -12.23
CA ASN A 120 7.35 -22.03 -12.37
C ASN A 120 8.16 -21.31 -11.27
N ARG A 121 9.46 -21.62 -11.17
CA ARG A 121 10.47 -20.89 -10.37
C ARG A 121 10.44 -19.38 -10.61
N ASP A 122 10.10 -18.95 -11.83
CA ASP A 122 10.00 -17.54 -12.21
C ASP A 122 8.99 -16.76 -11.37
N PHE A 123 7.85 -17.39 -11.02
CA PHE A 123 6.84 -16.78 -10.15
C PHE A 123 7.41 -16.47 -8.76
N LEU A 124 8.10 -17.45 -8.17
CA LEU A 124 8.73 -17.28 -6.86
C LEU A 124 9.82 -16.22 -6.92
N ILE A 125 10.67 -16.23 -7.95
CA ILE A 125 11.73 -15.24 -8.12
C ILE A 125 11.14 -13.82 -8.23
N PHE A 126 10.10 -13.64 -9.04
CA PHE A 126 9.44 -12.35 -9.24
C PHE A 126 8.88 -11.79 -7.92
N TYR A 127 8.10 -12.59 -7.18
CA TYR A 127 7.53 -12.14 -5.91
C TYR A 127 8.56 -12.00 -4.79
N THR A 128 9.62 -12.81 -4.81
CA THR A 128 10.76 -12.62 -3.90
C THR A 128 11.45 -11.28 -4.15
N LYS A 129 11.70 -10.91 -5.42
CA LYS A 129 12.30 -9.61 -5.77
C LYS A 129 11.45 -8.45 -5.24
N ILE A 130 10.13 -8.49 -5.46
CA ILE A 130 9.20 -7.46 -4.97
C ILE A 130 9.25 -7.35 -3.45
N TYR A 131 9.19 -8.48 -2.75
CA TYR A 131 9.29 -8.52 -1.29
C TYR A 131 10.59 -7.90 -0.80
N LEU A 132 11.73 -8.26 -1.38
CA LEU A 132 13.03 -7.73 -0.99
C LEU A 132 13.15 -6.22 -1.26
N ILE A 133 12.71 -5.74 -2.42
CA ILE A 133 12.71 -4.30 -2.76
C ILE A 133 11.88 -3.53 -1.74
N ASN A 134 10.68 -4.03 -1.41
CA ASN A 134 9.83 -3.41 -0.39
C ASN A 134 10.48 -3.43 1.00
N THR A 135 11.07 -4.56 1.38
CA THR A 135 11.75 -4.72 2.68
C THR A 135 12.88 -3.71 2.82
N ILE A 136 13.74 -3.64 1.80
CA ILE A 136 14.86 -2.70 1.78
C ILE A 136 14.33 -1.26 1.86
N TRP A 137 13.31 -0.93 1.07
CA TRP A 137 12.69 0.40 1.08
C TRP A 137 12.17 0.79 2.48
N ILE A 138 11.41 -0.10 3.13
CA ILE A 138 10.87 0.15 4.48
C ILE A 138 11.99 0.26 5.53
N VAL A 139 12.97 -0.64 5.50
CA VAL A 139 14.13 -0.60 6.42
C VAL A 139 14.92 0.70 6.25
N VAL A 140 15.16 1.13 5.02
CA VAL A 140 15.85 2.40 4.71
C VAL A 140 15.09 3.60 5.29
N LEU A 141 13.76 3.59 5.21
CA LEU A 141 12.94 4.69 5.72
C LEU A 141 12.81 4.71 7.23
N LEU A 142 12.72 3.54 7.89
CA LEU A 142 12.27 3.42 9.29
C LEU A 142 13.32 2.90 10.27
N GLU A 143 14.20 1.97 9.86
CA GLU A 143 15.05 1.18 10.78
C GLU A 143 16.54 1.21 10.40
N TRP A 144 16.93 2.13 9.50
CA TRP A 144 18.25 2.19 8.87
C TRP A 144 19.42 1.92 9.83
N PHE A 145 20.23 0.90 9.53
CA PHE A 145 21.31 0.47 10.43
C PHE A 145 22.51 1.43 10.48
N PHE A 146 22.73 2.25 9.44
CA PHE A 146 23.89 3.17 9.36
C PHE A 146 23.52 4.57 9.87
N GLY A 147 23.10 4.64 11.14
CA GLY A 147 22.71 5.88 11.81
C GLY A 147 21.21 6.13 11.78
N SER A 148 20.79 7.39 11.73
CA SER A 148 19.37 7.74 11.78
C SER A 148 18.61 7.30 10.53
N PRO A 149 17.41 6.71 10.66
CA PRO A 149 16.51 6.44 9.54
C PRO A 149 16.16 7.73 8.79
N ILE A 150 15.75 7.59 7.52
CA ILE A 150 15.46 8.75 6.67
C ILE A 150 14.35 9.60 7.29
N PHE A 151 13.33 9.00 7.89
CA PHE A 151 12.26 9.76 8.54
C PHE A 151 12.77 10.61 9.71
N GLU A 152 13.65 10.07 10.56
CA GLU A 152 14.28 10.84 11.64
C GLU A 152 15.14 11.99 11.07
N ARG A 153 15.86 11.77 9.95
CA ARG A 153 16.63 12.83 9.29
C ARG A 153 15.72 13.95 8.76
N ILE A 154 14.58 13.59 8.17
CA ILE A 154 13.58 14.56 7.70
C ILE A 154 13.03 15.35 8.89
N SER A 155 12.72 14.69 10.01
CA SER A 155 12.27 15.36 11.23
C SER A 155 13.31 16.33 11.78
N VAL A 156 14.59 15.95 11.85
CA VAL A 156 15.68 16.86 12.28
C VAL A 156 15.84 18.05 11.33
N ILE A 157 15.77 17.82 10.02
CA ILE A 157 15.81 18.91 9.02
C ILE A 157 14.61 19.86 9.18
N ALA A 158 13.43 19.33 9.52
CA ALA A 158 12.23 20.11 9.79
C ALA A 158 12.28 20.87 11.14
N GLY A 159 13.32 20.66 11.95
CA GLY A 159 13.53 21.36 13.22
C GLY A 159 13.29 20.51 14.46
N ALA A 160 13.26 19.18 14.35
CA ALA A 160 13.22 18.31 15.52
C ALA A 160 14.47 18.49 16.38
N THR A 161 14.28 18.62 17.69
CA THR A 161 15.37 18.86 18.64
C THR A 161 15.18 18.08 19.93
N CYS A 162 16.30 17.79 20.59
CA CYS A 162 16.32 17.27 21.95
C CYS A 162 16.45 18.42 22.95
N SER A 163 15.78 18.31 24.09
CA SER A 163 15.99 19.18 25.26
C SER A 163 17.44 19.18 25.78
N ILE A 164 18.17 18.08 25.59
CA ILE A 164 19.59 17.95 25.93
C ILE A 164 20.44 18.37 24.72
N ARG A 165 21.30 19.38 24.92
CA ARG A 165 22.18 19.91 23.86
C ARG A 165 23.17 18.85 23.37
N GLY A 166 23.43 18.86 22.06
CA GLY A 166 24.39 17.97 21.40
C GLY A 166 23.83 16.59 21.01
N ILE A 167 22.58 16.29 21.36
CA ILE A 167 21.89 15.07 20.95
C ILE A 167 20.97 15.36 19.77
N TYR A 168 21.21 14.69 18.64
CA TYR A 168 20.45 14.85 17.39
C TYR A 168 19.67 13.60 16.99
N ARG A 169 19.50 12.65 17.91
CA ARG A 169 18.72 11.44 17.69
C ARG A 169 17.66 11.27 18.75
N GLU A 170 16.45 10.94 18.34
CA GLU A 170 15.30 10.70 19.19
C GLU A 170 15.60 9.60 20.20
N TYR A 171 16.13 8.46 19.73
CA TYR A 171 16.48 7.34 20.60
C TYR A 171 17.51 7.73 21.67
N ALA A 172 18.58 8.42 21.27
CA ALA A 172 19.62 8.87 22.20
C ALA A 172 19.08 9.92 23.18
N CYS A 173 18.15 10.77 22.74
CA CYS A 173 17.49 11.77 23.59
C CYS A 173 16.66 11.08 24.67
N LYS A 174 15.78 10.16 24.27
CA LYS A 174 14.93 9.36 25.18
C LYS A 174 15.76 8.54 26.16
N GLN A 175 16.83 7.90 25.69
CA GLN A 175 17.73 7.12 26.54
C GLN A 175 18.48 7.98 27.56
N SER A 176 18.75 9.24 27.22
CA SER A 176 19.38 10.21 28.12
C SER A 176 18.39 10.91 29.07
N GLY A 177 17.11 10.51 29.07
CA GLY A 177 16.05 11.14 29.85
C GLY A 177 15.61 12.51 29.30
N GLY A 178 16.02 12.85 28.07
CA GLY A 178 15.60 14.07 27.39
C GLY A 178 14.20 13.95 26.80
N VAL A 179 13.51 15.08 26.73
CA VAL A 179 12.29 15.25 25.95
C VAL A 179 12.67 15.59 24.51
N TRP A 180 12.13 14.83 23.57
CA TRP A 180 12.28 15.04 22.13
C TRP A 180 11.06 15.79 21.58
N THR A 181 11.27 16.83 20.78
CA THR A 181 10.20 17.66 20.21
C THR A 181 10.24 17.62 18.69
N ASP A 182 9.18 17.09 18.07
CA ASP A 182 9.03 16.96 16.62
C ASP A 182 8.02 17.97 16.07
N PRO A 183 8.46 18.96 15.26
CA PRO A 183 7.54 19.80 14.51
C PRO A 183 6.94 19.07 13.29
N PHE A 184 7.59 18.00 12.83
CA PHE A 184 7.19 17.23 11.66
C PHE A 184 7.58 15.76 11.84
N ASP A 185 6.58 14.89 11.94
CA ASP A 185 6.77 13.44 12.07
C ASP A 185 6.12 12.72 10.89
N SER A 186 6.96 12.21 9.97
CA SER A 186 6.49 11.52 8.76
C SER A 186 5.76 10.24 9.16
N SER A 187 4.54 10.04 8.66
CA SER A 187 3.72 8.91 9.11
C SER A 187 4.24 7.57 8.57
N SER A 188 5.04 6.89 9.39
CA SER A 188 5.50 5.51 9.18
C SER A 188 4.34 4.53 9.01
N HIS A 189 3.26 4.73 9.77
CA HIS A 189 2.01 3.98 9.66
C HIS A 189 1.42 4.06 8.26
N TYR A 190 1.34 5.27 7.67
CA TYR A 190 0.88 5.46 6.30
C TYR A 190 1.74 4.66 5.32
N THR A 191 3.06 4.87 5.37
CA THR A 191 4.00 4.22 4.46
C THR A 191 3.88 2.70 4.52
N TYR A 192 3.89 2.16 5.73
CA TYR A 192 3.80 0.72 5.97
C TYR A 192 2.45 0.15 5.51
N LEU A 193 1.32 0.75 5.92
CA LEU A 193 -0.02 0.25 5.61
C LEU A 193 -0.29 0.29 4.10
N ILE A 194 0.07 1.37 3.41
CA ILE A 194 -0.13 1.49 1.96
C ILE A 194 0.72 0.46 1.22
N SER A 195 2.03 0.43 1.47
CA SER A 195 2.93 -0.44 0.71
C SER A 195 2.60 -1.91 0.93
N SER A 196 2.46 -2.32 2.18
CA SER A 196 2.17 -3.72 2.54
C SER A 196 0.80 -4.17 2.01
N SER A 197 -0.23 -3.34 2.15
CA SER A 197 -1.57 -3.69 1.66
C SER A 197 -1.61 -3.79 0.14
N LEU A 198 -1.00 -2.85 -0.58
CA LEU A 198 -1.04 -2.85 -2.05
C LEU A 198 -0.28 -4.03 -2.65
N LEU A 199 0.82 -4.47 -2.05
CA LEU A 199 1.55 -5.66 -2.49
C LEU A 199 0.72 -6.94 -2.31
N ILE A 200 -0.01 -7.04 -1.21
CA ILE A 200 -0.94 -8.15 -1.01
C ILE A 200 -2.13 -8.04 -1.97
N TRP A 201 -2.70 -6.84 -2.18
CA TRP A 201 -3.75 -6.63 -3.18
C TRP A 201 -3.30 -7.03 -4.58
N HIS A 202 -2.05 -6.73 -4.96
CA HIS A 202 -1.48 -7.12 -6.24
C HIS A 202 -1.45 -8.65 -6.39
N LEU A 203 -0.94 -9.36 -5.37
CA LEU A 203 -0.96 -10.84 -5.35
C LEU A 203 -2.40 -11.38 -5.41
N PHE A 204 -3.27 -10.83 -4.58
CA PHE A 204 -4.63 -11.27 -4.39
C PHE A 204 -5.44 -11.12 -5.69
N LEU A 205 -5.45 -9.93 -6.29
CA LEU A 205 -6.24 -9.63 -7.48
C LEU A 205 -5.77 -10.38 -8.73
N ASN A 206 -4.47 -10.67 -8.83
CA ASN A 206 -3.92 -11.37 -10.00
C ASN A 206 -4.04 -12.90 -9.90
N HIS A 207 -4.19 -13.47 -8.69
CA HIS A 207 -3.99 -14.90 -8.51
C HIS A 207 -5.04 -15.63 -7.67
N VAL A 208 -5.93 -14.92 -6.99
CA VAL A 208 -6.96 -15.56 -6.19
C VAL A 208 -8.14 -15.98 -7.06
N THR A 209 -8.33 -17.29 -7.15
CA THR A 209 -9.19 -17.97 -8.14
C THR A 209 -10.65 -17.52 -8.17
N TRP A 210 -11.25 -17.21 -7.02
CA TRP A 210 -12.65 -16.76 -6.99
C TRP A 210 -12.81 -15.34 -7.55
N ILE A 211 -11.79 -14.50 -7.40
CA ILE A 211 -11.73 -13.14 -7.94
C ILE A 211 -11.27 -13.13 -9.39
N SER A 212 -10.16 -13.82 -9.67
CA SER A 212 -9.57 -13.91 -11.00
C SER A 212 -10.46 -14.68 -11.96
N GLY A 213 -11.34 -15.55 -11.47
CA GLY A 213 -12.40 -16.20 -12.23
C GLY A 213 -13.66 -15.33 -12.37
N TYR A 214 -14.02 -14.56 -11.36
CA TYR A 214 -15.21 -13.71 -11.37
C TYR A 214 -15.03 -12.52 -12.33
N PHE A 215 -13.96 -11.74 -12.21
CA PHE A 215 -13.81 -10.51 -13.00
C PHE A 215 -13.77 -10.75 -14.52
N PRO A 216 -13.04 -11.73 -15.07
CA PRO A 216 -13.07 -12.01 -16.50
C PRO A 216 -14.39 -12.63 -16.96
N LYS A 217 -15.08 -13.42 -16.12
CA LYS A 217 -16.37 -14.06 -16.48
C LYS A 217 -17.56 -13.09 -16.45
N HIS A 218 -17.50 -12.03 -15.64
CA HIS A 218 -18.55 -11.01 -15.55
C HIS A 218 -18.30 -9.79 -16.41
N VAL A 219 -17.11 -9.66 -17.00
CA VAL A 219 -16.98 -8.89 -18.24
C VAL A 219 -17.69 -9.71 -19.30
N ILE A 220 -18.89 -9.28 -19.70
CA ILE A 220 -19.70 -9.96 -20.71
C ILE A 220 -18.86 -10.06 -21.99
N ASP A 221 -18.35 -11.25 -22.27
CA ASP A 221 -17.83 -11.60 -23.58
C ASP A 221 -19.03 -12.02 -24.43
N LEU A 222 -19.54 -11.11 -25.25
CA LEU A 222 -20.72 -11.35 -26.09
C LEU A 222 -20.51 -12.45 -27.15
N GLU A 223 -19.28 -12.93 -27.35
CA GLU A 223 -18.96 -13.81 -28.48
C GLU A 223 -18.78 -15.30 -28.13
N ASN A 224 -18.69 -15.71 -26.86
CA ASN A 224 -18.28 -17.09 -26.56
C ASN A 224 -19.16 -17.82 -25.54
N SER A 225 -20.24 -18.44 -26.03
CA SER A 225 -21.07 -19.41 -25.31
C SER A 225 -20.44 -20.80 -25.33
N THR A 226 -19.48 -21.07 -24.44
CA THR A 226 -18.92 -22.43 -24.30
C THR A 226 -19.57 -23.19 -23.15
N HIS A 227 -20.24 -24.29 -23.52
CA HIS A 227 -20.84 -25.28 -22.64
C HIS A 227 -19.76 -26.09 -21.91
N TYR A 228 -19.87 -26.20 -20.58
CA TYR A 228 -19.01 -27.06 -19.76
C TYR A 228 -19.64 -28.44 -19.59
N ALA A 229 -18.89 -29.49 -19.95
CA ALA A 229 -19.18 -30.88 -19.59
C ALA A 229 -18.37 -31.28 -18.34
N ALA A 230 -19.00 -31.96 -17.39
CA ALA A 230 -18.38 -32.41 -16.15
C ALA A 230 -17.54 -33.69 -16.36
N PRO A 231 -16.29 -33.76 -15.87
CA PRO A 231 -15.55 -35.02 -15.83
C PRO A 231 -15.94 -35.86 -14.61
N ASN A 232 -16.20 -37.15 -14.84
CA ASN A 232 -16.44 -38.16 -13.82
C ASN A 232 -15.16 -38.96 -13.53
N SER A 233 -14.67 -38.90 -12.28
CA SER A 233 -14.07 -39.97 -11.47
C SER A 233 -13.13 -39.37 -10.43
N ILE A 234 -13.37 -39.69 -9.14
CA ILE A 234 -12.59 -39.19 -8.00
C ILE A 234 -11.37 -40.11 -7.83
N THR A 235 -10.19 -39.56 -8.05
CA THR A 235 -8.87 -40.16 -7.79
C THR A 235 -8.27 -39.58 -6.51
N VAL A 236 -7.20 -40.21 -5.98
CA VAL A 236 -6.44 -39.69 -4.83
C VAL A 236 -5.92 -38.25 -5.06
N ASN A 237 -5.71 -37.87 -6.33
CA ASN A 237 -5.35 -36.51 -6.70
C ASN A 237 -6.49 -35.52 -6.43
N ASP A 238 -7.74 -35.94 -6.56
CA ASP A 238 -8.91 -35.08 -6.27
C ASP A 238 -9.06 -34.80 -4.77
N VAL A 239 -8.78 -35.78 -3.90
CA VAL A 239 -8.79 -35.58 -2.44
C VAL A 239 -7.70 -34.59 -2.00
N LYS A 240 -6.47 -34.73 -2.54
CA LYS A 240 -5.38 -33.77 -2.27
C LYS A 240 -5.71 -32.39 -2.85
N MET A 241 -6.31 -32.33 -4.04
CA MET A 241 -6.72 -31.09 -4.68
C MET A 241 -7.81 -30.36 -3.86
N ASP A 242 -8.74 -31.09 -3.26
CA ASP A 242 -9.82 -30.53 -2.43
C ASP A 242 -9.29 -29.97 -1.10
N SER A 243 -8.42 -30.72 -0.40
CA SER A 243 -7.78 -30.23 0.83
C SER A 243 -6.97 -28.94 0.60
N ASN A 244 -6.17 -28.90 -0.48
CA ASN A 244 -5.42 -27.70 -0.87
C ASN A 244 -6.34 -26.53 -1.20
N ARG A 245 -7.52 -26.79 -1.80
CA ARG A 245 -8.52 -25.77 -2.11
C ARG A 245 -9.14 -25.18 -0.85
N ILE A 246 -9.48 -26.00 0.14
CA ILE A 246 -10.03 -25.55 1.42
C ILE A 246 -9.00 -24.67 2.13
N PHE A 247 -7.75 -25.13 2.26
CA PHE A 247 -6.71 -24.38 2.96
C PHE A 247 -6.41 -23.04 2.27
N ARG A 248 -6.33 -23.04 0.92
CA ARG A 248 -6.19 -21.82 0.13
C ARG A 248 -7.33 -20.83 0.40
N THR A 249 -8.58 -21.31 0.39
CA THR A 249 -9.75 -20.46 0.65
C THR A 249 -9.69 -19.83 2.05
N ILE A 250 -9.24 -20.58 3.05
CA ILE A 250 -9.05 -20.06 4.42
C ILE A 250 -8.01 -18.93 4.44
N ILE A 251 -6.84 -19.12 3.80
CA ILE A 251 -5.82 -18.06 3.72
C ILE A 251 -6.37 -16.84 3.00
N GLU A 252 -7.08 -17.03 1.88
CA GLU A 252 -7.67 -15.94 1.12
C GLU A 252 -8.67 -15.12 1.96
N VAL A 253 -9.52 -15.79 2.76
CA VAL A 253 -10.45 -15.13 3.69
C VAL A 253 -9.70 -14.36 4.78
N ILE A 254 -8.67 -14.97 5.38
CA ILE A 254 -7.82 -14.30 6.39
C ILE A 254 -7.12 -13.08 5.79
N ALA A 255 -6.62 -13.19 4.54
CA ALA A 255 -5.98 -12.10 3.84
C ALA A 255 -6.92 -10.90 3.65
N VAL A 256 -8.15 -11.16 3.18
CA VAL A 256 -9.17 -10.12 3.03
C VAL A 256 -9.52 -9.49 4.37
N PHE A 257 -9.67 -10.29 5.42
CA PHE A 257 -9.95 -9.78 6.76
C PHE A 257 -8.84 -8.84 7.25
N ILE A 258 -7.57 -9.24 7.13
CA ILE A 258 -6.42 -8.41 7.52
C ILE A 258 -6.35 -7.13 6.68
N LEU A 259 -6.55 -7.23 5.36
CA LEU A 259 -6.57 -6.07 4.46
C LEU A 259 -7.67 -5.06 4.84
N ILE A 260 -8.86 -5.52 5.22
CA ILE A 260 -9.95 -4.66 5.70
C ILE A 260 -9.52 -3.96 7.00
N MET A 261 -8.95 -4.70 7.95
CA MET A 261 -8.52 -4.13 9.23
C MET A 261 -7.37 -3.11 9.08
N TRP A 262 -6.42 -3.37 8.17
CA TRP A 262 -5.39 -2.40 7.80
C TRP A 262 -5.96 -1.18 7.10
N PHE A 263 -6.96 -1.34 6.23
CA PHE A 263 -7.61 -0.21 5.57
C PHE A 263 -8.41 0.65 6.55
N ILE A 264 -9.06 0.04 7.54
CA ILE A 264 -9.71 0.75 8.65
C ILE A 264 -8.65 1.53 9.45
N SER A 265 -7.53 0.89 9.80
CA SER A 265 -6.42 1.53 10.50
C SER A 265 -5.88 2.73 9.71
N TYR A 266 -5.67 2.56 8.40
CA TYR A 266 -5.27 3.63 7.48
C TYR A 266 -6.27 4.79 7.50
N THR A 267 -7.57 4.50 7.45
CA THR A 267 -8.62 5.53 7.47
C THR A 267 -8.66 6.28 8.80
N ILE A 268 -8.47 5.59 9.93
CA ILE A 268 -8.37 6.21 11.25
C ILE A 268 -7.15 7.13 11.32
N THR A 269 -5.98 6.66 10.90
CA THR A 269 -4.76 7.49 10.80
C THR A 269 -4.99 8.68 9.88
N SER A 270 -5.68 8.47 8.77
CA SER A 270 -6.01 9.48 7.76
C SER A 270 -6.89 10.59 8.29
N VAL A 271 -7.77 10.34 9.26
CA VAL A 271 -8.66 11.36 9.84
C VAL A 271 -8.07 11.99 11.10
N PHE A 272 -7.50 11.20 12.01
CA PHE A 272 -7.23 11.67 13.37
C PHE A 272 -5.77 11.96 13.69
N PHE A 273 -4.82 11.31 13.02
CA PHE A 273 -3.40 11.37 13.38
C PHE A 273 -2.59 12.15 12.36
N HIS A 274 -1.41 12.68 12.73
CA HIS A 274 -0.50 13.45 11.86
C HIS A 274 -1.10 14.71 11.19
N THR A 275 -0.23 15.60 10.73
CA THR A 275 -0.61 16.73 9.88
C THR A 275 -0.78 16.31 8.42
N ILE A 276 -1.43 17.14 7.61
CA ILE A 276 -1.63 16.88 6.17
C ILE A 276 -0.29 16.63 5.44
N PRO A 277 0.76 17.47 5.59
CA PRO A 277 2.02 17.23 4.89
C PRO A 277 2.77 15.99 5.41
N GLU A 278 2.66 15.65 6.70
CA GLU A 278 3.23 14.40 7.25
C GLU A 278 2.60 13.15 6.61
N LYS A 279 1.27 13.15 6.44
CA LYS A 279 0.54 12.09 5.72
C LYS A 279 0.92 12.05 4.25
N PHE A 280 1.14 13.20 3.62
CA PHE A 280 1.53 13.26 2.22
C PHE A 280 2.88 12.59 1.97
N VAL A 281 3.88 12.84 2.82
CA VAL A 281 5.17 12.13 2.76
C VAL A 281 4.96 10.64 2.94
N GLY A 282 4.17 10.24 3.96
CA GLY A 282 3.85 8.84 4.20
C GLY A 282 3.17 8.16 3.00
N LEU A 283 2.26 8.87 2.33
CA LEU A 283 1.55 8.42 1.12
C LEU A 283 2.51 8.20 -0.05
N LEU A 284 3.38 9.18 -0.35
CA LEU A 284 4.34 9.06 -1.44
C LEU A 284 5.31 7.89 -1.21
N CYS A 285 5.85 7.79 0.01
CA CYS A 285 6.74 6.69 0.39
C CYS A 285 6.05 5.33 0.33
N GLY A 286 4.78 5.25 0.75
CA GLY A 286 3.99 4.02 0.71
C GLY A 286 3.63 3.57 -0.71
N LEU A 287 3.38 4.51 -1.62
CA LEU A 287 3.02 4.21 -3.02
C LEU A 287 4.22 3.87 -3.91
N PHE A 288 5.43 4.24 -3.50
CA PHE A 288 6.63 4.12 -4.33
C PHE A 288 6.84 2.71 -4.89
N VAL A 289 6.95 1.69 -4.02
CA VAL A 289 7.18 0.30 -4.46
C VAL A 289 5.98 -0.27 -5.24
N PRO A 290 4.72 -0.12 -4.78
CA PRO A 290 3.53 -0.54 -5.53
C PRO A 290 3.40 0.04 -6.94
N ILE A 291 3.85 1.28 -7.17
CA ILE A 291 3.88 1.92 -8.49
C ILE A 291 5.02 1.34 -9.33
N VAL A 292 6.22 1.27 -8.75
CA VAL A 292 7.42 0.81 -9.46
C VAL A 292 7.34 -0.69 -9.80
N LEU A 293 6.47 -1.45 -9.12
CA LEU A 293 6.25 -2.88 -9.36
C LEU A 293 6.04 -3.24 -10.84
N LYS A 294 5.36 -2.37 -11.61
CA LYS A 294 5.12 -2.59 -13.04
C LYS A 294 6.40 -2.61 -13.89
N TYR A 295 7.48 -2.03 -13.38
CA TYR A 295 8.78 -1.97 -14.06
C TYR A 295 9.77 -3.03 -13.57
N ILE A 296 9.41 -3.79 -12.52
CA ILE A 296 10.21 -4.92 -12.05
C ILE A 296 10.00 -6.07 -13.03
N LYS A 297 11.09 -6.56 -13.64
CA LYS A 297 11.11 -7.73 -14.53
C LYS A 297 11.74 -8.94 -13.82
#